data_AF-A0A4P5PEH1-F1
#
_entry.id   AF-A0A4P5PEH1-F1
#
_cell.length_a   1.000
_cell.length_b   1.000
_cell.length_c   1.000
_cell.angle_alpha   90.00
_cell.angle_beta   90.00
_cell.angle_gamma   90.00
#
_symmetry.space_group_name_H-M   'P 1'
#
loop_
_entity.id
_entity.type
_entity.pdbx_description
1 polymer ?
#
loop_
_entity_poly.entity_id
_entity_poly.type
_entity_poly.pdbx_seq_one_letter_code
_entity_poly.pdbx_strand_id
1 'polypeptide(L)' 'MQKKMIGWFEARSGEVTYSLVQCLGLASYDRSSAVYLALISAGFLSKETTISNTDSLYRLEKRLLESLS' A
#
# COMPACT_ATOMS: atom_id res chain seq x y z
N MET A 1 -5.71 12.48 7.65
CA MET A 1 -4.97 11.20 7.50
C MET A 1 -5.12 10.60 6.11
N GLN A 2 -6.33 10.43 5.55
CA GLN A 2 -6.54 9.97 4.16
C GLN A 2 -5.74 10.76 3.10
N LYS A 3 -5.60 12.08 3.28
CA LYS A 3 -4.78 12.94 2.40
C LYS A 3 -3.30 12.53 2.29
N LYS A 4 -2.72 11.90 3.33
CA LYS A 4 -1.34 11.41 3.29
C LYS A 4 -1.20 10.19 2.37
N MET A 5 -2.19 9.30 2.36
CA MET A 5 -2.22 8.15 1.45
C MET A 5 -2.40 8.61 0.01
N ILE A 6 -3.35 9.52 -0.23
CA ILE A 6 -3.58 10.09 -1.56
C ILE A 6 -2.31 10.79 -2.05
N GLY A 7 -1.69 11.65 -1.23
CA GLY A 7 -0.43 12.31 -1.59
C GLY A 7 0.72 11.33 -1.84
N TRP A 8 0.75 10.18 -1.14
CA TRP A 8 1.74 9.14 -1.40
C TRP A 8 1.58 8.51 -2.79
N PHE A 9 0.33 8.28 -3.22
CA PHE A 9 0.00 7.77 -4.55
C PHE A 9 0.26 8.83 -5.64
N GLU A 10 -0.17 10.08 -5.41
CA GLU A 10 0.05 11.19 -6.35
C GLU A 10 1.55 11.41 -6.62
N ALA A 11 2.38 11.41 -5.57
CA ALA A 11 3.83 11.56 -5.70
C ALA A 11 4.53 10.43 -6.46
N ARG A 12 3.84 9.30 -6.69
CA ARG A 12 4.37 8.13 -7.41
C ARG A 12 3.67 7.90 -8.74
N SER A 13 2.67 8.71 -9.07
CA SER A 13 1.98 8.63 -10.35
C SER A 13 2.95 8.96 -11.48
N GLY A 14 3.21 8.00 -12.37
CA GLY A 14 4.16 8.14 -13.48
C GLY A 14 5.63 7.84 -13.14
N GLU A 15 5.98 7.76 -11.86
CA GLU A 15 7.36 7.49 -11.39
C GLU A 15 7.62 6.00 -11.11
N VAL A 16 6.55 5.21 -10.93
CA VAL A 16 6.66 3.78 -10.57
C VAL A 16 5.88 2.89 -11.54
N THR A 17 6.41 1.70 -11.78
CA THR A 17 5.85 0.72 -12.71
C THR A 17 5.13 -0.41 -11.97
N TYR A 18 4.14 -1.01 -12.62
CA TYR A 18 3.43 -2.15 -12.07
C TYR A 18 4.25 -3.43 -12.29
N SER A 19 4.57 -4.17 -11.22
CA SER A 19 5.29 -5.44 -11.34
C SER A 19 4.84 -6.45 -10.28
N LEU A 20 4.53 -7.66 -10.73
CA LEU A 20 4.24 -8.81 -9.87
C LEU A 20 5.51 -9.56 -9.43
N VAL A 21 6.67 -9.23 -10.03
CA VAL A 21 7.95 -9.90 -9.77
C VAL A 21 8.80 -9.07 -8.81
N GLN A 22 8.74 -7.74 -8.91
CA GLN A 22 9.48 -6.80 -8.07
C GLN A 22 8.52 -6.01 -7.18
N CYS A 23 7.74 -6.70 -6.34
CA CYS A 23 6.70 -6.09 -5.51
C CYS A 23 7.19 -5.05 -4.49
N LEU A 24 8.49 -5.06 -4.16
CA LEU A 24 9.13 -4.12 -3.23
C LEU A 24 10.28 -3.34 -3.89
N GLY A 25 10.26 -3.23 -5.22
CA GLY A 25 11.28 -2.52 -5.97
C GLY A 25 11.29 -1.03 -5.65
N LEU A 26 12.45 -0.38 -5.83
CA LEU A 26 12.62 1.07 -5.65
C LEU A 26 11.66 1.90 -6.53
N ALA A 27 11.22 1.35 -7.67
CA ALA A 27 10.29 1.97 -8.61
C ALA A 27 9.25 0.98 -9.17
N SER A 28 8.96 -0.11 -8.44
CA SER A 28 8.04 -1.15 -8.90
C SER A 28 7.19 -1.67 -7.75
N TYR A 29 5.86 -1.70 -7.92
CA TYR A 29 4.93 -2.22 -6.92
C TYR A 29 3.85 -3.10 -7.55
N ASP A 30 3.33 -4.02 -6.75
CA ASP A 30 2.06 -4.69 -7.02
C ASP A 30 0.91 -3.98 -6.28
N ARG A 31 -0.34 -4.38 -6.58
CA ARG A 31 -1.54 -3.73 -6.00
C ARG A 31 -1.56 -3.78 -4.47
N SER A 32 -1.07 -4.86 -3.86
CA SER A 32 -1.09 -5.04 -2.42
C SER A 32 0.06 -4.31 -1.72
N SER A 33 1.28 -4.40 -2.24
CA SER A 33 2.44 -3.66 -1.69
C SER A 33 2.25 -2.14 -1.74
N ALA A 34 1.63 -1.61 -2.80
CA ALA A 34 1.34 -0.18 -2.90
C ALA A 34 0.43 0.30 -1.75
N VAL A 35 -0.61 -0.48 -1.40
CA VAL A 35 -1.52 -0.12 -0.29
C VAL A 35 -0.81 -0.24 1.06
N TYR A 36 0.00 -1.28 1.27
CA TYR A 36 0.81 -1.41 2.50
C TYR A 36 1.75 -0.21 2.69
N LEU A 37 2.49 0.17 1.65
CA LEU A 37 3.42 1.29 1.72
C LEU A 37 2.69 2.63 1.93
N ALA A 38 1.55 2.83 1.29
CA ALA A 38 0.71 4.01 1.53
C ALA A 38 0.25 4.07 2.99
N LEU A 39 -0.21 2.96 3.57
CA LEU A 39 -0.63 2.87 4.97
C LEU A 39 0.52 3.13 5.94
N ILE A 40 1.72 2.57 5.68
CA ILE A 40 2.93 2.84 6.47
C ILE A 40 3.32 4.32 6.38
N SER A 41 3.30 4.91 5.18
CA SER A 41 3.64 6.32 4.98
C SER A 41 2.68 7.28 5.70
N ALA A 42 1.41 6.89 5.79
CA ALA A 42 0.38 7.65 6.48
C ALA A 42 0.39 7.42 8.00
N GLY A 43 1.18 6.46 8.49
CA GLY A 43 1.34 6.13 9.91
C GLY A 43 0.29 5.17 10.47
N PHE A 44 -0.48 4.50 9.61
CA PHE A 44 -1.49 3.51 10.03
C PHE A 44 -0.89 2.15 10.38
N LEU A 45 0.26 1.83 9.78
CA LEU A 45 1.01 0.61 10.02
C LEU A 45 2.44 0.97 10.45
N SER A 46 3.04 0.16 11.34
CA SER A 46 4.45 0.33 11.71
C SER A 46 5.34 0.10 10.50
N LYS A 47 6.51 0.75 10.44
CA LYS A 47 7.53 0.49 9.40
C LYS A 47 8.03 -0.96 9.42
N GLU A 48 7.85 -1.66 10.53
CA GLU A 48 8.20 -3.07 10.72
C GLU A 48 7.11 -4.01 10.20
N THR A 49 6.00 -3.46 9.68
CA THR A 49 4.90 -4.28 9.17
C THR A 49 5.35 -5.06 7.95
N THR A 50 5.30 -6.38 8.04
CA THR A 50 5.59 -7.27 6.91
C THR A 50 4.62 -6.99 5.77
N ILE A 51 5.16 -6.50 4.66
CA ILE A 51 4.42 -6.31 3.42
C ILE A 51 4.23 -7.68 2.78
N SER A 52 2.98 -8.06 2.61
CA SER A 52 2.57 -9.37 2.09
C SER A 52 1.55 -9.17 0.96
N ASN A 53 0.90 -10.26 0.56
CA ASN A 53 -0.06 -10.31 -0.53
C ASN A 53 -1.44 -9.70 -0.17
N THR A 54 -2.32 -9.68 -1.18
CA THR A 54 -3.71 -9.21 -1.06
C THR A 54 -4.53 -9.94 0.01
N ASP A 55 -4.28 -11.24 0.25
CA ASP A 55 -5.00 -12.00 1.29
C ASP A 55 -4.72 -11.45 2.69
N SER A 56 -3.44 -11.12 2.94
CA SER A 56 -3.02 -10.49 4.20
C SER A 56 -3.57 -9.07 4.35
N LEU A 57 -3.72 -8.35 3.24
CA LEU A 57 -4.35 -7.03 3.20
C LEU A 57 -5.83 -7.11 3.57
N TYR A 58 -6.54 -8.14 3.10
CA TYR A 58 -7.96 -8.37 3.41
C TYR A 58 -8.18 -8.63 4.90
N ARG A 59 -7.19 -9.14 5.64
CA ARG A 59 -7.27 -9.28 7.10
C ARG A 59 -7.26 -7.94 7.85
N LEU A 60 -6.91 -6.83 7.18
CA LEU A 60 -7.04 -5.48 7.72
C LEU A 60 -8.43 -4.89 7.51
N GLU A 61 -9.31 -5.59 6.78
CA GLU A 61 -10.74 -5.27 6.67
C GLU A 61 -11.37 -5.20 8.06
N LYS A 62 -12.29 -4.25 8.26
CA LYS A 62 -12.98 -3.93 9.52
C LYS A 62 -12.11 -3.35 10.63
N ARG A 63 -10.78 -3.32 10.47
CA ARG A 63 -9.86 -2.62 11.39
C ARG A 63 -9.33 -1.31 10.83
N LEU A 64 -8.94 -1.33 9.56
CA LEU A 64 -8.31 -0.20 8.85
C LEU A 64 -8.94 0.04 7.48
N LEU A 65 -9.52 -0.99 6.87
CA LEU A 65 -10.16 -0.93 5.56
C LEU A 65 -11.66 -1.18 5.69
N GLU A 66 -12.46 -0.38 5.01
CA GLU A 66 -13.88 -0.62 4.82
C GLU A 66 -14.06 -1.28 3.46
N SER A 67 -14.78 -2.40 3.40
CA SER A 67 -15.22 -2.95 2.12
C SER A 67 -16.35 -2.10 1.56
N LEU A 68 -16.20 -1.72 0.30
CA LEU A 68 -17.28 -1.14 -0.47
C LEU A 68 -18.00 -2.32 -1.15
N SER A 69 -19.23 -2.58 -0.71
CA SER A 69 -20.14 -3.54 -1.34
C SER A 69 -20.74 -2.99 -2.63
#